data_AF-A0A9W8IZC1-F1
#
_entry.id   AF-A0A9W8IZC1-F1
#
_cell.length_a   1.000
_cell.length_b   1.000
_cell.length_c   1.000
_cell.angle_alpha   90.00
_cell.angle_beta   90.00
_cell.angle_gamma   90.00
#
_symmetry.space_group_name_H-M   'P 1'
#
loop_
_entity.id
_entity.type
_entity.pdbx_description
1 polymer ?
#
loop_
_entity_poly.entity_id
_entity_poly.type
_entity_poly.pdbx_seq_one_letter_code
_entity_poly.pdbx_strand_id
1 'polypeptide(L)'
;MANKLPDGALEPWQPAVHEASMAVEANARYFTPASSASSQDIVDFAPFVDPTGQMRGLMEGDYVHTTDNRVDYMEIVTSSDGKTQYRAVDPVTFRIGDIVEATVSFAAMPTRNGSAKLHVLLRALVLLDHSERDKAAILRMRQRYYMASKATGTGATDAPPPLKRRSTYYIRDEDETDSTERKFQRMSVDTD
;
A
#
# COMPACT_ATOMS: atom_id res chain seq x y z
N MET A 1 -36.45 15.05 0.21
CA MET A 1 -36.93 14.27 1.37
C MET A 1 -35.73 13.56 1.97
N ALA A 2 -35.48 13.68 3.28
CA ALA A 2 -34.42 12.92 3.92
C ALA A 2 -34.85 11.45 4.01
N ASN A 3 -34.10 10.55 3.37
CA ASN A 3 -34.31 9.10 3.47
C ASN A 3 -34.03 8.68 4.92
N LYS A 4 -35.05 8.75 5.79
CA LYS A 4 -34.94 8.26 7.16
C LYS A 4 -34.99 6.73 7.11
N LEU A 5 -33.88 6.11 7.46
CA LEU A 5 -33.85 4.68 7.75
C LEU A 5 -34.60 4.45 9.08
N PRO A 6 -35.50 3.45 9.19
CA PRO A 6 -36.11 3.10 10.46
C PRO A 6 -35.05 2.71 11.48
N ASP A 7 -35.29 3.02 12.76
CA ASP A 7 -34.37 2.62 13.82
C ASP A 7 -34.27 1.10 13.90
N GLY A 8 -33.05 0.58 14.10
CA GLY A 8 -32.77 -0.86 14.07
C GLY A 8 -32.84 -1.54 12.69
N ALA A 9 -33.11 -0.81 11.60
CA ALA A 9 -33.14 -1.40 10.25
C ALA A 9 -31.75 -1.67 9.66
N LEU A 10 -30.70 -1.03 10.19
CA LEU A 10 -29.32 -1.27 9.75
C LEU A 10 -28.83 -2.62 10.28
N GLU A 11 -28.45 -3.52 9.37
CA GLU A 11 -27.84 -4.79 9.73
C GLU A 11 -26.49 -4.57 10.41
N PRO A 12 -26.10 -5.41 11.40
CA PRO A 12 -24.79 -5.31 12.04
C PRO A 12 -23.67 -5.36 11.01
N TRP A 13 -22.76 -4.39 11.05
CA TRP A 13 -21.59 -4.37 10.16
C TRP A 13 -20.67 -5.54 10.50
N GLN A 14 -20.28 -6.28 9.47
CA GLN A 14 -19.32 -7.38 9.59
C GLN A 14 -18.00 -6.91 8.98
N PRO A 15 -16.90 -6.85 9.76
CA PRO A 15 -15.60 -6.48 9.24
C PRO A 15 -15.09 -7.57 8.29
N ALA A 16 -14.32 -7.16 7.29
CA ALA A 16 -13.58 -8.10 6.47
C ALA A 16 -12.41 -8.67 7.27
N VAL A 17 -11.85 -9.79 6.81
CA VAL A 17 -10.62 -10.37 7.37
C VAL A 17 -9.58 -10.48 6.26
N HIS A 18 -8.41 -9.87 6.50
CA HIS A 18 -7.26 -9.92 5.60
C HIS A 18 -6.04 -10.41 6.38
N GLU A 19 -5.40 -11.49 5.93
CA GLU A 19 -4.22 -12.10 6.59
C GLU A 19 -4.40 -12.26 8.13
N ALA A 20 -5.57 -12.80 8.53
CA ALA A 20 -5.98 -12.99 9.92
C ALA A 20 -6.20 -11.72 10.76
N SER A 21 -6.12 -10.54 10.15
CA SER A 21 -6.42 -9.26 10.78
C SER A 21 -7.78 -8.74 10.35
N MET A 22 -8.48 -8.05 11.25
CA MET A 22 -9.70 -7.33 10.90
C MET A 22 -9.37 -6.20 9.92
N ALA A 23 -10.21 -6.05 8.89
CA ALA A 23 -10.01 -5.09 7.82
C ALA A 23 -11.31 -4.36 7.47
N VAL A 24 -11.16 -3.14 6.96
CA VAL A 24 -12.24 -2.39 6.32
C VAL A 24 -12.10 -2.59 4.82
N GLU A 25 -13.10 -3.22 4.20
CA GLU A 25 -13.18 -3.33 2.75
C GLU A 25 -13.92 -2.10 2.20
N ALA A 26 -13.22 -1.29 1.40
CA ALA A 26 -13.80 -0.15 0.70
C ALA A 26 -13.70 -0.39 -0.81
N ASN A 27 -14.80 -0.20 -1.52
CA ASN A 27 -14.88 -0.45 -2.95
C ASN A 27 -15.55 0.69 -3.71
N ALA A 28 -15.23 0.82 -4.99
CA ALA A 28 -15.89 1.72 -5.92
C ALA A 28 -16.20 0.93 -7.19
N ARG A 29 -17.48 0.91 -7.58
CA ARG A 29 -17.90 0.30 -8.85
C ARG A 29 -17.71 1.33 -9.94
N TYR A 30 -17.31 0.90 -11.12
CA TYR A 30 -17.21 1.80 -12.27
C TYR A 30 -18.55 2.24 -12.83
N PHE A 31 -19.62 1.46 -12.61
CA PHE A 31 -20.93 1.74 -13.16
C PHE A 31 -22.04 1.53 -12.14
N THR A 32 -23.10 2.31 -12.31
CA THR A 32 -24.36 2.21 -11.58
C THR A 32 -25.49 2.03 -12.60
N PRO A 33 -26.50 1.18 -12.33
CA PRO A 33 -27.67 1.09 -13.22
C PRO A 33 -28.34 2.45 -13.43
N ALA A 34 -28.64 2.82 -14.67
CA ALA A 34 -29.26 4.08 -15.03
C ALA A 34 -30.60 4.31 -14.32
N SER A 35 -31.36 3.23 -14.07
CA SER A 35 -32.61 3.25 -13.31
C SER A 35 -32.46 3.71 -11.85
N SER A 36 -31.24 3.61 -11.31
CA SER A 36 -30.92 3.91 -9.91
C SER A 36 -30.13 5.21 -9.75
N ALA A 37 -29.79 5.88 -10.86
CA ALA A 37 -29.00 7.11 -10.87
C ALA A 37 -29.88 8.32 -11.21
N SER A 38 -29.61 9.46 -10.58
CA SER A 38 -30.13 10.74 -11.06
C SER A 38 -29.32 11.17 -12.29
N SER A 39 -29.99 11.70 -13.31
CA SER A 39 -29.32 12.21 -14.52
C SER A 39 -28.33 13.34 -14.23
N GLN A 40 -28.49 14.05 -13.11
CA GLN A 40 -27.60 15.13 -12.68
C GLN A 40 -26.27 14.65 -12.09
N ASP A 41 -26.14 13.35 -11.77
CA ASP A 41 -24.96 12.81 -11.10
C ASP A 41 -23.96 12.15 -12.07
N ILE A 42 -24.29 12.11 -13.37
CA ILE A 42 -23.48 11.45 -14.40
C ILE A 42 -22.22 12.27 -14.64
N VAL A 43 -21.05 11.63 -14.49
CA VAL A 43 -19.73 12.23 -14.71
C VAL A 43 -18.91 11.35 -15.65
N ASP A 44 -17.96 11.96 -16.35
CA ASP A 44 -17.00 11.22 -17.18
C ASP A 44 -15.95 10.50 -16.31
N PHE A 45 -15.40 9.41 -16.83
CA PHE A 45 -14.23 8.75 -16.23
C PHE A 45 -13.02 9.70 -16.22
N ALA A 46 -12.19 9.58 -15.17
CA ALA A 46 -10.91 10.27 -15.16
C ALA A 46 -10.01 9.76 -16.30
N PRO A 47 -9.17 10.61 -16.93
CA PRO A 47 -8.34 10.23 -18.07
C PRO A 47 -7.42 9.03 -17.80
N PHE A 48 -6.92 8.88 -16.57
CA PHE A 48 -6.09 7.73 -16.18
C PHE A 48 -6.88 6.45 -15.91
N VAL A 49 -8.19 6.55 -15.68
CA VAL A 49 -9.07 5.41 -15.43
C VAL A 49 -9.60 4.83 -16.75
N ASP A 50 -9.91 5.69 -17.72
CA ASP A 50 -10.29 5.27 -19.08
C ASP A 50 -9.45 5.95 -20.17
N PRO A 51 -8.16 5.58 -20.31
CA PRO A 51 -7.26 6.23 -21.26
C PRO A 51 -7.67 6.05 -22.74
N THR A 52 -8.46 5.01 -23.04
CA THR A 52 -8.84 4.63 -24.40
C THR A 52 -10.29 4.96 -24.74
N GLY A 53 -11.08 5.45 -23.78
CA GLY A 53 -12.50 5.73 -23.96
C GLY A 53 -13.38 4.47 -24.04
N GLN A 54 -12.84 3.28 -23.76
CA GLN A 54 -13.59 2.03 -23.86
C GLN A 54 -14.68 1.95 -22.78
N MET A 55 -14.37 2.40 -21.57
CA MET A 55 -15.35 2.40 -20.48
C MET A 55 -16.47 3.41 -20.74
N ARG A 56 -16.12 4.57 -21.29
CA ARG A 56 -17.10 5.56 -21.77
C ARG A 56 -18.00 4.99 -22.86
N GLY A 57 -17.46 4.22 -23.81
CA GLY A 57 -18.25 3.55 -24.84
C GLY A 57 -19.26 2.55 -24.28
N LEU A 58 -18.99 1.96 -23.11
CA LEU A 58 -19.93 1.06 -22.42
C LEU A 58 -21.07 1.80 -21.69
N MET A 59 -20.99 3.12 -21.53
CA MET A 59 -22.03 3.92 -20.87
C MET A 59 -23.30 4.09 -21.73
N GLU A 60 -23.28 3.70 -23.01
CA GLU A 60 -24.43 3.84 -23.93
C GLU A 60 -25.59 2.87 -23.63
N GLY A 61 -25.45 1.98 -22.64
CA GLY A 61 -26.47 1.01 -22.21
C GLY A 61 -27.22 1.39 -20.93
N ASP A 62 -27.62 0.37 -20.17
CA ASP A 62 -28.37 0.52 -18.90
C ASP A 62 -27.49 0.97 -17.70
N TYR A 63 -26.28 1.45 -17.95
CA TYR A 63 -25.25 1.71 -16.95
C TYR A 63 -24.60 3.06 -17.14
N VAL A 64 -24.49 3.83 -16.06
CA VAL A 64 -23.90 5.17 -16.04
C VAL A 64 -22.77 5.25 -15.02
N HIS A 65 -21.82 6.15 -15.25
CA HIS A 65 -20.78 6.51 -14.28
C HIS A 65 -21.24 7.75 -13.52
N THR A 66 -21.32 7.67 -12.19
CA THR A 66 -21.74 8.79 -11.34
C THR A 66 -20.60 9.29 -10.46
N THR A 67 -20.82 10.42 -9.77
CA THR A 67 -19.92 10.93 -8.73
C THR A 67 -19.59 9.90 -7.65
N ASP A 68 -20.50 8.95 -7.38
CA ASP A 68 -20.28 7.83 -6.45
C ASP A 68 -19.40 6.71 -6.99
N ASN A 69 -19.22 6.65 -8.31
CA ASN A 69 -18.37 5.69 -8.99
C ASN A 69 -16.93 6.21 -9.16
N ARG A 70 -16.71 7.51 -8.99
CA ARG A 70 -15.41 8.15 -9.20
C ARG A 70 -14.52 8.02 -7.95
N VAL A 71 -13.27 7.61 -8.19
CA VAL A 71 -12.19 7.63 -7.19
C VAL A 71 -11.12 8.60 -7.66
N ASP A 72 -10.71 9.51 -6.79
CA ASP A 72 -9.60 10.42 -7.06
C ASP A 72 -8.27 9.79 -6.62
N TYR A 73 -7.35 9.63 -7.56
CA TYR A 73 -6.02 9.06 -7.34
C TYR A 73 -4.99 10.19 -7.37
N MET A 74 -4.29 10.39 -6.26
CA MET A 74 -3.34 11.49 -6.11
C MET A 74 -2.04 11.03 -5.44
N GLU A 75 -1.01 11.84 -5.57
CA GLU A 75 0.20 11.75 -4.76
C GLU A 75 0.54 13.11 -4.17
N ILE A 76 1.28 13.07 -3.06
CA ILE A 76 1.88 14.26 -2.48
C ILE A 76 3.22 14.55 -3.15
N VAL A 77 3.35 15.77 -3.69
CA VAL A 77 4.60 16.31 -4.24
C VAL A 77 5.06 17.48 -3.38
N THR A 78 6.23 17.35 -2.77
CA THR A 78 6.86 18.45 -2.04
C THR A 78 7.73 19.26 -3.00
N SER A 79 7.34 20.51 -3.25
CA SER A 79 8.13 21.44 -4.06
C SER A 79 9.44 21.85 -3.36
N SER A 80 10.39 22.39 -4.11
CA SER A 80 11.66 22.94 -3.58
C SER A 80 11.46 23.94 -2.45
N ASP A 81 10.33 24.64 -2.48
CA ASP A 81 9.98 25.70 -1.53
C ASP A 81 9.34 25.14 -0.23
N GLY A 82 9.33 23.81 -0.07
CA GLY A 82 8.72 23.11 1.06
C GLY A 82 7.19 23.05 1.03
N LYS A 83 6.56 23.52 -0.05
CA LYS A 83 5.10 23.46 -0.22
C LYS A 83 4.68 22.08 -0.72
N THR A 84 3.76 21.46 0.03
CA THR A 84 3.08 20.22 -0.33
C THR A 84 1.97 20.51 -1.33
N GLN A 85 1.98 19.82 -2.48
CA GLN A 85 0.95 19.89 -3.49
C GLN A 85 0.41 18.50 -3.81
N TYR A 86 -0.87 18.41 -4.14
CA TYR A 86 -1.48 17.17 -4.61
C TYR A 86 -1.45 17.13 -6.13
N ARG A 87 -0.97 16.02 -6.69
CA ARG A 87 -0.95 15.78 -8.14
C ARG A 87 -1.77 14.54 -8.45
N ALA A 88 -2.63 14.62 -9.46
CA ALA A 88 -3.36 13.45 -9.95
C ALA A 88 -2.40 12.44 -10.58
N VAL A 89 -2.60 11.16 -10.29
CA VAL A 89 -1.74 10.06 -10.77
C VAL A 89 -2.56 8.90 -11.33
N ASP A 90 -1.88 8.06 -12.09
CA ASP A 90 -2.45 6.81 -12.57
C ASP A 90 -2.69 5.83 -11.39
N PRO A 91 -3.85 5.16 -11.31
CA PRO A 91 -4.11 4.14 -10.30
C PRO A 91 -3.03 3.04 -10.21
N VAL A 92 -2.33 2.74 -11.32
CA VAL A 92 -1.23 1.76 -11.41
C VAL A 92 -0.01 2.14 -10.56
N THR A 93 0.08 3.41 -10.13
CA THR A 93 1.12 3.94 -9.25
C THR A 93 1.10 3.26 -7.87
N PHE A 94 -0.09 2.91 -7.38
CA PHE A 94 -0.29 2.32 -6.06
C PHE A 94 0.07 0.83 -6.06
N ARG A 95 0.78 0.40 -5.02
CA ARG A 95 1.26 -0.97 -4.84
C ARG A 95 1.18 -1.39 -3.37
N ILE A 96 1.17 -2.70 -3.16
CA ILE A 96 1.27 -3.28 -1.82
C ILE A 96 2.58 -2.83 -1.16
N GLY A 97 2.46 -2.27 0.04
CA GLY A 97 3.58 -1.72 0.81
C GLY A 97 3.66 -0.19 0.76
N ASP A 98 2.80 0.47 -0.01
CA ASP A 98 2.69 1.93 0.01
C ASP A 98 1.91 2.41 1.25
N ILE A 99 2.33 3.55 1.79
CA ILE A 99 1.60 4.29 2.83
C ILE A 99 0.71 5.30 2.11
N VAL A 100 -0.60 5.20 2.35
CA VAL A 100 -1.61 6.00 1.66
C VAL A 100 -2.57 6.63 2.65
N GLU A 101 -3.11 7.79 2.28
CA GLU A 101 -4.34 8.32 2.87
C GLU A 101 -5.52 7.82 2.03
N ALA A 102 -6.47 7.15 2.66
CA ALA A 102 -7.69 6.68 2.02
C ALA A 102 -8.89 7.48 2.52
N THR A 103 -9.59 8.15 1.60
CA THR A 103 -10.88 8.79 1.91
C THR A 103 -12.01 7.82 1.56
N VAL A 104 -12.88 7.55 2.52
CA VAL A 104 -14.02 6.65 2.36
C VAL A 104 -15.33 7.33 2.76
N SER A 105 -16.44 6.86 2.20
CA SER A 105 -17.80 7.24 2.61
C SER A 105 -18.56 6.03 3.10
N PHE A 106 -19.43 6.24 4.09
CA PHE A 106 -20.28 5.20 4.64
C PHE A 106 -21.72 5.45 4.18
N ALA A 107 -22.30 4.48 3.47
CA ALA A 107 -23.65 4.57 2.94
C ALA A 107 -24.50 3.38 3.43
N ALA A 108 -25.71 3.67 3.94
CA ALA A 108 -26.69 2.64 4.22
C ALA A 108 -27.52 2.38 2.96
N MET A 109 -27.38 1.19 2.37
CA MET A 109 -28.16 0.82 1.19
C MET A 109 -29.31 -0.11 1.57
N PRO A 110 -30.56 0.23 1.21
CA PRO A 110 -31.72 -0.60 1.50
C PRO A 110 -31.62 -1.93 0.75
N THR A 111 -32.09 -2.98 1.39
CA THR A 111 -32.14 -4.34 0.87
C THR A 111 -33.59 -4.77 0.64
N ARG A 112 -33.79 -5.85 -0.13
CA ARG A 112 -35.15 -6.33 -0.48
C ARG A 112 -35.97 -6.81 0.72
N ASN A 113 -35.31 -7.18 1.82
CA ASN A 113 -35.92 -7.60 3.09
C ASN A 113 -36.32 -6.42 3.99
N GLY A 114 -36.19 -5.17 3.53
CA GLY A 114 -36.57 -3.98 4.30
C GLY A 114 -35.57 -3.54 5.36
N SER A 115 -34.41 -4.21 5.45
CA SER A 115 -33.25 -3.77 6.21
C SER A 115 -32.36 -2.85 5.35
N ALA A 116 -31.23 -2.43 5.90
CA ALA A 116 -30.15 -1.80 5.13
C ALA A 116 -28.80 -2.39 5.49
N LYS A 117 -27.92 -2.42 4.51
CA LYS A 117 -26.52 -2.82 4.69
C LYS A 117 -25.61 -1.61 4.62
N LEU A 118 -24.60 -1.59 5.49
CA LEU A 118 -23.53 -0.62 5.42
C LEU A 118 -22.60 -0.95 4.25
N HIS A 119 -22.44 0.00 3.34
CA HIS A 119 -21.45 -0.02 2.27
C HIS A 119 -20.38 1.03 2.54
N VAL A 120 -19.11 0.63 2.43
CA VAL A 120 -17.96 1.53 2.51
C VAL A 120 -17.48 1.82 1.10
N LEU A 121 -17.66 3.05 0.65
CA LEU A 121 -17.31 3.50 -0.69
C LEU A 121 -15.94 4.17 -0.67
N LEU A 122 -15.04 3.73 -1.55
CA LEU A 122 -13.75 4.39 -1.73
C LEU A 122 -13.96 5.70 -2.52
N ARG A 123 -13.42 6.82 -2.03
CA ARG A 123 -13.55 8.14 -2.68
C ARG A 123 -12.24 8.69 -3.20
N ALA A 124 -11.16 8.51 -2.44
CA ALA A 124 -9.84 8.95 -2.88
C ALA A 124 -8.74 8.09 -2.28
N LEU A 125 -7.64 7.97 -3.01
CA LEU A 125 -6.37 7.43 -2.53
C LEU A 125 -5.27 8.46 -2.79
N VAL A 126 -4.55 8.82 -1.75
CA VAL A 126 -3.39 9.71 -1.83
C VAL A 126 -2.15 8.94 -1.42
N LEU A 127 -1.16 8.85 -2.30
CA LEU A 127 0.14 8.28 -1.98
C LEU A 127 0.93 9.26 -1.09
N LEU A 128 1.29 8.80 0.12
CA LEU A 128 2.06 9.57 1.09
C LEU A 128 3.53 9.18 1.07
N ASP A 129 3.82 7.87 1.07
CA ASP A 129 5.18 7.35 1.05
C ASP A 129 5.23 5.95 0.40
N HIS A 130 6.23 5.72 -0.45
CA HIS A 130 6.51 4.44 -1.09
C HIS A 130 7.88 3.85 -0.68
N SER A 131 8.56 4.47 0.29
CA SER A 131 9.92 4.10 0.69
C SER A 131 10.01 2.68 1.25
N GLU A 132 9.01 2.24 2.01
CA GLU A 132 8.96 0.89 2.58
C GLU A 132 8.79 -0.19 1.50
N ARG A 133 7.93 0.06 0.50
CA ARG A 133 7.83 -0.79 -0.68
C ARG A 133 9.18 -0.94 -1.39
N ASP A 134 9.88 0.16 -1.61
CA ASP A 134 11.13 0.15 -2.36
C ASP A 134 12.25 -0.54 -1.58
N LYS A 135 12.37 -0.28 -0.27
CA LYS A 135 13.28 -1.01 0.64
C LYS A 135 13.01 -2.51 0.60
N ALA A 136 11.74 -2.92 0.69
CA ALA A 136 11.36 -4.32 0.63
C ALA A 136 11.71 -4.95 -0.73
N ALA A 137 11.50 -4.25 -1.84
CA ALA A 137 11.88 -4.72 -3.18
C ALA A 137 13.39 -4.95 -3.30
N ILE A 138 14.21 -4.00 -2.81
CA ILE A 138 15.68 -4.13 -2.79
C ILE A 138 16.11 -5.34 -1.96
N LEU A 139 15.53 -5.54 -0.77
CA LEU A 139 15.87 -6.67 0.10
C LEU A 139 15.52 -8.01 -0.56
N ARG A 140 14.33 -8.13 -1.17
CA ARG A 140 13.93 -9.34 -1.92
C ARG A 140 14.84 -9.61 -3.12
N MET A 141 15.30 -8.57 -3.82
CA MET A 141 16.23 -8.72 -4.94
C MET A 141 17.60 -9.23 -4.45
N ARG A 142 18.14 -8.65 -3.37
CA ARG A 142 19.41 -9.08 -2.77
C ARG A 142 19.36 -10.52 -2.29
N GLN A 143 18.27 -10.93 -1.64
CA GLN A 143 18.09 -12.30 -1.18
C GLN A 143 18.06 -13.28 -2.36
N ARG A 144 17.33 -12.96 -3.44
CA ARG A 144 17.32 -13.78 -4.66
C ARG A 144 18.71 -13.91 -5.28
N TYR A 145 19.45 -12.82 -5.38
CA TYR A 145 20.82 -12.84 -5.90
C TYR A 145 21.75 -13.72 -5.06
N TYR A 146 21.71 -13.58 -3.74
CA TYR A 146 22.52 -14.39 -2.81
C TYR A 146 22.17 -15.89 -2.88
N MET A 147 20.88 -16.23 -3.02
CA MET A 147 20.45 -17.62 -3.15
C MET A 147 20.84 -18.23 -4.50
N ALA A 148 20.75 -17.46 -5.59
CA ALA A 148 21.16 -17.91 -6.91
C ALA A 148 22.67 -18.15 -6.99
N SER A 149 23.49 -17.23 -6.47
CA SER A 149 24.95 -17.40 -6.46
C SER A 149 25.41 -18.59 -5.61
N LYS A 150 24.69 -18.91 -4.53
CA LYS A 150 24.95 -20.09 -3.69
C LYS A 150 24.55 -21.40 -4.38
N ALA A 151 23.48 -21.40 -5.18
CA ALA A 151 22.97 -22.59 -5.85
C ALA A 151 23.79 -23.01 -7.08
N THR A 152 24.48 -22.09 -7.77
CA THR A 152 25.22 -22.41 -9.01
C THR A 152 26.59 -23.06 -8.76
N GLY A 153 27.07 -23.18 -7.51
CA GLY A 153 28.25 -23.98 -7.16
C GLY A 153 29.57 -23.58 -7.83
N THR A 154 29.58 -22.57 -8.70
CA THR A 154 30.79 -21.97 -9.26
C THR A 154 31.27 -20.93 -8.26
N GLY A 155 32.36 -21.22 -7.55
CA GLY A 155 33.14 -20.21 -6.86
C GLY A 155 33.56 -19.15 -7.86
N ALA A 156 32.77 -18.07 -7.97
CA ALA A 156 33.06 -16.96 -8.85
C ALA A 156 34.28 -16.22 -8.28
N THR A 157 35.41 -16.34 -8.96
CA THR A 157 36.66 -15.60 -8.72
C THR A 157 36.56 -14.10 -9.02
N ASP A 158 35.35 -13.55 -9.08
CA ASP A 158 35.10 -12.13 -9.38
C ASP A 158 33.78 -11.64 -8.75
N ALA A 159 33.60 -11.95 -7.47
CA ALA A 159 32.56 -11.30 -6.68
C ALA A 159 32.88 -9.80 -6.56
N PRO A 160 31.97 -8.86 -6.93
CA PRO A 160 32.16 -7.46 -6.57
C PRO A 160 32.29 -7.38 -5.04
N PRO A 161 33.24 -6.59 -4.52
CA PRO A 161 33.56 -6.61 -3.10
C PRO A 161 32.30 -6.32 -2.29
N PRO A 162 32.07 -7.04 -1.17
CA PRO A 162 30.96 -6.72 -0.29
C PRO A 162 31.15 -5.28 0.16
N LEU A 163 30.20 -4.41 -0.22
CA LEU A 163 30.16 -3.03 0.25
C LEU A 163 30.16 -3.08 1.78
N LYS A 164 31.32 -2.82 2.39
CA LYS A 164 31.46 -2.69 3.84
C LYS A 164 30.54 -1.56 4.27
N ARG A 165 29.41 -1.91 4.87
CA ARG A 165 28.58 -0.94 5.60
C ARG A 165 29.46 -0.34 6.70
N ARG A 166 29.67 0.97 6.69
CA ARG A 166 30.03 1.67 7.93
C ARG A 166 28.81 1.57 8.84
N SER A 167 28.90 0.67 9.82
CA SER A 167 28.00 0.67 10.97
C SER A 167 28.37 1.88 11.82
N THR A 168 27.53 2.92 11.79
CA THR A 168 27.50 3.90 12.87
C THR A 168 26.37 3.48 13.79
N TYR A 169 26.76 3.12 15.02
CA TYR A 169 25.99 3.09 16.26
C TYR A 169 25.84 1.72 16.98
N TYR A 170 26.58 1.68 18.09
CA TYR A 170 26.48 0.90 19.34
C TYR A 170 26.53 -0.63 19.27
N ILE A 171 27.74 -1.18 19.38
CA ILE A 171 27.95 -2.48 20.03
C ILE A 171 28.23 -2.16 21.49
N ARG A 172 27.33 -2.62 22.36
CA ARG A 172 27.53 -2.71 23.81
C ARG A 172 28.52 -3.84 24.01
N ASP A 173 29.68 -3.52 24.57
CA ASP A 173 30.78 -4.43 24.83
C ASP A 173 30.34 -5.58 25.75
N GLU A 174 30.30 -6.81 25.25
CA GLU A 174 30.29 -8.02 26.09
C GLU A 174 31.37 -9.05 25.68
N ASP A 175 32.19 -8.79 24.66
CA ASP A 175 33.22 -9.75 24.19
C ASP A 175 34.67 -9.29 24.47
N GLU A 176 34.89 -8.29 25.33
CA GLU A 176 36.26 -7.85 25.69
C GLU A 176 36.96 -8.77 26.71
N THR A 177 36.24 -9.72 27.31
CA THR A 177 36.78 -10.62 28.35
C THR A 177 37.63 -11.76 27.79
N ASP A 178 37.32 -12.28 26.60
CA ASP A 178 37.93 -13.53 26.09
C ASP A 178 39.29 -13.30 25.37
N SER A 179 39.59 -12.05 24.99
CA SER A 179 40.86 -11.70 24.35
C SER A 179 42.00 -11.40 25.35
N THR A 180 41.66 -11.10 26.60
CA THR A 180 42.63 -10.71 27.62
C THR A 180 43.33 -11.93 28.25
N GLU A 181 42.66 -13.09 28.36
CA GLU A 181 43.26 -14.30 28.93
C GLU A 181 44.29 -14.98 28.00
N ARG A 182 44.08 -14.94 26.68
CA ARG A 182 45.01 -15.56 25.72
C ARG A 182 46.34 -14.82 25.58
N LYS A 183 46.42 -13.56 26.02
CA LYS A 183 47.63 -12.73 25.91
C LYS A 183 48.58 -12.87 27.10
N PHE A 184 48.14 -13.44 28.23
CA PHE A 184 48.98 -13.72 29.40
C PHE A 184 49.65 -15.11 29.40
N GLN A 185 49.26 -16.02 28.50
CA GLN A 185 49.85 -17.37 28.40
C GLN A 185 51.19 -17.46 27.65
N ARG A 186 51.75 -16.32 27.20
CA ARG A 186 52.96 -16.31 26.34
C ARG A 186 54.16 -15.57 26.90
N MET A 187 54.20 -15.30 28.21
CA MET A 187 55.41 -14.81 28.88
C MET A 187 55.84 -15.80 29.97
N SER A 188 56.63 -16.81 29.60
CA SER A 188 57.56 -17.45 30.54
C SER A 188 58.86 -16.67 30.52
N VAL A 189 59.30 -16.17 31.67
CA VAL A 189 60.64 -15.61 31.84
C VAL A 189 61.52 -16.77 32.31
N ASP A 190 62.52 -17.13 31.50
CA ASP A 190 63.58 -18.03 31.95
C ASP A 190 64.36 -17.32 33.07
N THR A 191 64.39 -17.94 34.25
CA THR A 191 65.26 -17.56 35.37
C THR A 191 66.56 -18.33 35.27
N ASP A 192 67.69 -17.61 35.20
CA ASP A 192 69.00 -18.10 35.61
C ASP A 192 69.08 -18.25 37.15
#